data_AF-A0AA34Z2F4-F1
#
_entry.id   AF-A0AA34Z2F4-F1
#
_cell.length_a   1.000
_cell.length_b   1.000
_cell.length_c   1.000
_cell.angle_alpha   90.00
_cell.angle_beta   90.00
_cell.angle_gamma   90.00
#
_symmetry.space_group_name_H-M   'P 1'
#
loop_
_entity.id
_entity.type
_entity.pdbx_description
1 polymer ?
#
loop_
_entity_poly.entity_id
_entity_poly.type
_entity_poly.pdbx_seq_one_letter_code
_entity_poly.pdbx_strand_id
1 'polypeptide(L)' 'MRKVLLFIKDKPAELIDVRPYERKINCIYPGAVVKSLAIEISFVTFSNGKCGAISFVADRYVSQTQLLEAYNKLVLNGE' A
#
# COMPACT_ATOMS: atom_id res chain seq x y z
N MET A 1 -8.17 12.97 -0.43
CA MET A 1 -7.38 11.95 0.30
C MET A 1 -6.68 11.09 -0.74
N ARG A 2 -5.50 10.54 -0.43
CA ARG A 2 -4.76 9.60 -1.28
C ARG A 2 -4.95 8.20 -0.73
N LYS A 3 -5.44 7.28 -1.56
CA LYS A 3 -5.54 5.86 -1.25
C LYS A 3 -4.14 5.22 -1.27
N VAL A 4 -3.78 4.50 -0.21
CA VAL A 4 -2.49 3.80 -0.05
C VAL A 4 -2.74 2.38 0.41
N LEU A 5 -2.07 1.42 -0.23
CA LEU A 5 -2.11 0.02 0.19
C LEU A 5 -1.19 -0.20 1.40
N LEU A 6 -1.70 -0.85 2.43
CA LEU A 6 -1.00 -1.11 3.68
C LEU A 6 -0.71 -2.60 3.83
N PHE A 7 0.56 -2.96 3.94
CA PHE A 7 1.04 -4.34 4.14
C PHE A 7 1.79 -4.44 5.48
N ILE A 8 1.14 -4.97 6.52
CA ILE A 8 1.70 -5.05 7.87
C ILE A 8 1.73 -6.49 8.36
N LYS A 9 2.92 -7.01 8.67
CA LYS A 9 3.17 -8.41 9.03
C LYS A 9 2.53 -9.35 8.00
N ASP A 10 2.15 -10.55 8.41
CA ASP A 10 1.49 -11.52 7.54
C ASP A 10 -0.02 -11.28 7.38
N LYS A 11 -0.51 -10.07 7.69
CA LYS A 11 -1.92 -9.73 7.51
C LYS A 11 -2.25 -9.50 6.02
N PRO A 12 -3.53 -9.67 5.63
CA PRO A 12 -4.01 -9.20 4.34
C PRO A 12 -3.74 -7.71 4.14
N ALA A 13 -3.57 -7.30 2.89
CA ALA A 13 -3.44 -5.88 2.55
C ALA A 13 -4.72 -5.12 2.90
N GLU A 14 -4.56 -3.89 3.36
CA GLU A 14 -5.65 -2.96 3.65
C GLU A 14 -5.52 -1.72 2.77
N LEU A 15 -6.63 -1.02 2.55
CA LEU A 15 -6.64 0.26 1.85
C LEU A 15 -6.90 1.37 2.86
N ILE A 16 -5.97 2.31 2.97
CA ILE A 16 -6.07 3.43 3.89
C ILE A 16 -6.10 4.76 3.14
N ASP A 17 -6.78 5.73 3.72
CA ASP A 17 -6.75 7.12 3.26
C ASP A 17 -5.68 7.90 4.03
N VAL A 18 -4.77 8.52 3.30
CA VAL A 18 -3.75 9.42 3.85
C VAL A 18 -3.85 10.80 3.23
N ARG A 19 -3.28 11.80 3.92
CA ARG A 19 -3.20 13.15 3.38
C ARG A 19 -2.28 13.14 2.15
N PRO A 20 -2.56 13.93 1.10
CA PRO A 20 -1.79 13.88 -0.14
C PRO A 20 -0.28 14.17 0.02
N TYR A 21 0.09 15.00 1.00
CA TYR A 21 1.46 15.39 1.29
C TYR A 21 2.18 14.47 2.29
N GLU A 22 1.46 13.51 2.87
CA GLU A 22 2.04 12.58 3.83
C GLU A 22 3.07 11.70 3.13
N ARG A 23 4.25 11.54 3.75
CA ARG A 23 5.35 10.73 3.21
C ARG A 23 5.60 9.44 3.99
N LYS A 24 4.98 9.30 5.16
CA LYS A 24 5.17 8.19 6.07
C LYS A 24 3.91 7.97 6.92
N ILE A 25 3.71 6.76 7.40
CA ILE A 25 2.66 6.47 8.38
C ILE A 25 3.29 5.90 9.65
N ASN A 26 2.64 6.12 10.79
CA ASN A 26 3.07 5.54 12.05
C ASN A 26 2.21 4.30 12.33
N CYS A 27 2.85 3.15 12.47
CA CYS A 27 2.20 1.89 12.82
C CYS A 27 2.52 1.54 14.27
N ILE A 28 1.50 1.18 15.04
CA ILE A 28 1.63 0.75 16.44
C ILE A 28 1.60 -0.77 16.48
N TYR A 29 2.67 -1.36 16.98
CA TYR A 29 2.83 -2.81 17.13
C TYR A 29 2.59 -3.25 18.58
N PRO A 30 2.33 -4.56 18.83
CA PRO A 30 2.25 -5.10 20.18
C PRO A 30 3.45 -4.68 21.04
N GLY A 31 3.18 -4.34 22.30
CA GLY A 31 4.20 -3.77 23.20
C GLY A 31 4.42 -2.27 23.02
N ALA A 32 3.48 -1.55 22.39
CA ALA A 32 3.52 -0.10 22.16
C ALA A 32 4.74 0.37 21.33
N VAL A 33 5.32 -0.52 20.53
CA VAL A 33 6.41 -0.16 19.62
C VAL A 33 5.83 0.59 18.43
N VAL A 34 6.18 1.86 18.31
CA VAL A 34 5.80 2.71 17.17
C VAL A 34 6.90 2.66 16.12
N LYS A 35 6.56 2.30 14.88
CA LYS A 35 7.47 2.44 13.74
C LYS A 35 6.89 3.39 12.71
N SER A 36 7.75 4.24 12.16
CA SER A 36 7.41 5.10 11.03
C SER A 36 7.81 4.38 9.75
N LEU A 37 6.85 4.12 8.88
CA LEU A 37 7.04 3.42 7.62
C LEU A 37 6.85 4.42 6.47
N ALA A 38 7.76 4.40 5.50
CA ALA A 38 7.68 5.28 4.34
C ALA A 38 6.53 4.88 3.41
N ILE A 39 5.89 5.88 2.80
CA ILE A 39 4.97 5.66 1.68
C ILE A 39 5.83 5.57 0.42
N GLU A 40 5.86 4.39 -0.17
CA GLU A 40 6.59 4.06 -1.38
C GLU A 40 5.67 4.16 -2.62
N ILE A 41 6.31 4.24 -3.79
CA ILE A 41 5.63 4.28 -5.08
C ILE A 41 6.24 3.20 -5.97
N SER A 42 5.40 2.29 -6.45
CA SER A 42 5.76 1.33 -7.50
C SER A 42 5.12 1.75 -8.82
N PHE A 43 5.93 1.85 -9.86
CA PHE A 43 5.46 2.06 -11.22
C PHE A 43 5.15 0.71 -11.86
N VAL A 44 3.93 0.55 -12.36
CA VAL A 44 3.45 -0.72 -12.90
C VAL A 44 2.80 -0.53 -14.27
N THR A 45 2.89 -1.56 -15.09
CA THR A 45 2.09 -1.72 -16.30
C THR A 45 1.00 -2.75 -16.01
N PHE A 46 -0.26 -2.33 -16.16
CA PHE A 46 -1.42 -3.19 -15.98
C PHE A 46 -1.66 -4.07 -17.21
N SER A 47 -2.43 -5.15 -17.04
CA SER A 47 -2.74 -6.11 -18.12
C SER A 47 -3.44 -5.49 -19.33
N ASN A 48 -4.14 -4.37 -19.14
CA ASN A 48 -4.76 -3.59 -20.23
C ASN A 48 -3.78 -2.65 -20.97
N GLY A 49 -2.47 -2.77 -20.71
CA GLY A 49 -1.42 -1.96 -21.32
C GLY A 49 -1.28 -0.55 -20.75
N LYS A 50 -2.13 -0.14 -19.79
CA LYS A 50 -1.98 1.16 -19.12
C LYS A 50 -0.84 1.12 -18.12
N CYS A 51 -0.09 2.22 -18.02
CA CYS A 51 0.88 2.43 -16.96
C CYS A 51 0.24 3.21 -15.81
N GLY A 52 0.69 2.95 -14.59
CA GLY A 52 0.26 3.70 -13.42
C GLY A 52 1.26 3.62 -12.27
N ALA A 53 0.92 4.31 -11.20
CA ALA A 53 1.70 4.35 -9.97
C ALA A 53 0.84 3.87 -8.81
N ILE A 54 1.31 2.84 -8.11
CA ILE A 54 0.66 2.32 -6.90
C ILE A 54 1.41 2.85 -5.70
N SER A 55 0.65 3.45 -4.78
CA SER A 55 1.15 3.96 -3.51
C SER A 55 0.98 2.90 -2.44
N PHE A 56 2.04 2.54 -1.74
CA PHE A 56 1.96 1.51 -0.71
C PHE A 56 2.88 1.80 0.47
N VAL A 57 2.61 1.13 1.58
CA VAL A 57 3.46 1.06 2.76
C VAL A 57 3.62 -0.39 3.14
N ALA A 58 4.84 -0.83 3.41
CA ALA A 58 5.11 -2.18 3.86
C ALA A 58 6.12 -2.24 5.00
N ASP A 59 5.91 -3.16 5.94
CA ASP A 59 6.93 -3.57 6.93
C ASP A 59 7.57 -4.93 6.62
N ARG A 60 7.20 -5.49 5.46
CA ARG A 60 7.67 -6.76 4.91
C ARG A 60 7.97 -6.61 3.42
N TYR A 61 8.67 -7.58 2.86
CA TYR A 61 8.82 -7.67 1.43
C TYR A 61 7.44 -7.88 0.76
N VAL A 62 7.16 -7.07 -0.25
CA VAL A 62 5.95 -7.17 -1.09
C VAL A 62 6.41 -7.30 -2.53
N SER A 63 6.08 -8.44 -3.15
CA SER A 63 6.35 -8.64 -4.57
C SER A 63 5.41 -7.78 -5.43
N GLN A 64 5.83 -7.50 -6.66
CA GLN A 64 4.99 -6.78 -7.63
C GLN A 64 3.64 -7.48 -7.88
N THR A 65 3.63 -8.82 -7.90
CA THR A 65 2.40 -9.61 -8.05
C THR A 65 1.44 -9.38 -6.89
N GLN A 66 1.92 -9.45 -5.65
CA GLN A 66 1.09 -9.19 -4.46
C GLN A 66 0.54 -7.75 -4.45
N LEU A 67 1.34 -6.79 -4.91
CA LEU A 67 0.92 -5.39 -5.02
C LEU A 67 -0.22 -5.23 -6.04
N LEU A 68 -0.10 -5.86 -7.21
CA LEU A 68 -1.11 -5.84 -8.27
C LEU A 68 -2.40 -6.54 -7.83
N GLU A 69 -2.30 -7.71 -7.20
CA GLU A 69 -3.45 -8.43 -6.65
C GLU A 69 -4.21 -7.59 -5.63
N ALA A 70 -3.50 -6.95 -4.70
CA ALA A 70 -4.10 -6.07 -3.71
C ALA A 70 -4.74 -4.83 -4.35
N TYR A 71 -4.10 -4.21 -5.34
CA TYR A 71 -4.66 -3.08 -6.09
C TYR A 71 -5.95 -3.45 -6.81
N ASN A 72 -5.95 -4.56 -7.55
CA ASN A 72 -7.14 -5.03 -8.25
C ASN A 72 -8.28 -5.33 -7.28
N LYS A 73 -7.98 -5.97 -6.14
CA LYS A 73 -8.98 -6.36 -5.15
C LYS A 73 -9.57 -5.19 -4.37
N LEU A 74 -8.74 -4.21 -3.99
CA LEU A 74 -9.14 -3.17 -3.03
C LEU A 74 -9.41 -1.80 -3.67
N VAL A 75 -8.78 -1.52 -4.82
CA VAL A 75 -8.93 -0.23 -5.50
C VAL A 75 -9.91 -0.35 -6.66
N LEU A 76 -9.73 -1.32 -7.55
CA LEU A 76 -10.61 -1.45 -8.73
C LEU A 76 -11.98 -2.04 -8.42
N ASN A 77 -12.07 -3.05 -7.54
CA ASN A 77 -13.36 -3.63 -7.15
C ASN A 77 -14.12 -2.80 -6.08
N GLY A 78 -13.53 -1.69 -5.63
CA GLY A 78 -14.15 -0.76 -4.67
C GLY A 78 -14.75 0.48 -5.32
N GLU A 79 -14.71 0.57 -6.66
CA GLU A 79 -15.36 1.58 -7.51
C GLU A 79 -16.50 0.93 -8.30
#